data_AF-A0A0B1T1C2-F1
#
_entry.id   AF-A0A0B1T1C2-F1
#
_cell.length_a   1.000
_cell.length_b   1.000
_cell.length_c   1.000
_cell.angle_alpha   90.00
_cell.angle_beta   90.00
_cell.angle_gamma   90.00
#
_symmetry.space_group_name_H-M   'P 1'
#
loop_
_entity.id
_entity.type
_entity.pdbx_description
1 polymer ?
#
loop_
_entity_poly.entity_id
_entity_poly.type
_entity_poly.pdbx_seq_one_letter_code
_entity_poly.pdbx_strand_id
1 'polypeptide(L)'
;MNFFQGDSGGPLFYSSDGIFTLLGITSSTSDACTKSSTGGESYFIDVRANLDWICDETGTDFFYKFTSLPGVMLERIQKKRKQKETNVP
;
A
#
# COMPACT_ATOMS: atom_id res chain seq x y z
N MET A 1 4.73 -7.14 -18.30
CA MET A 1 4.83 -5.67 -18.39
C MET A 1 6.10 -5.32 -17.68
N ASN A 2 7.12 -4.87 -18.41
CA ASN A 2 8.43 -4.60 -17.81
C ASN A 2 8.51 -3.10 -17.57
N PHE A 3 8.79 -2.71 -16.33
CA PHE A 3 8.97 -1.31 -15.93
C PHE A 3 10.44 -0.93 -16.10
N PHE A 4 10.69 0.31 -16.52
CA PHE A 4 12.04 0.84 -16.73
C PHE A 4 12.44 1.77 -15.59
N GLN A 5 13.73 2.17 -15.54
CA GLN A 5 14.23 3.09 -14.50
C GLN A 5 13.43 4.40 -14.41
N GLY A 6 12.90 4.91 -15.53
CA GLY A 6 12.07 6.10 -15.55
C GLY A 6 10.69 5.94 -14.89
N ASP A 7 10.24 4.72 -14.65
CA ASP A 7 8.95 4.42 -14.01
C ASP A 7 9.07 4.30 -12.48
N SER A 8 10.28 4.39 -11.93
CA SER A 8 10.52 4.35 -10.48
C SER A 8 9.75 5.47 -9.78
N GLY A 9 9.04 5.12 -8.71
CA GLY A 9 8.09 6.00 -8.01
C GLY A 9 6.69 6.04 -8.62
N GLY A 10 6.47 5.41 -9.78
CA GLY A 10 5.17 5.33 -10.43
C GLY A 10 4.17 4.40 -9.72
N PRO A 11 2.86 4.58 -9.97
CA PRO A 11 1.81 3.79 -9.31
C PRO A 11 1.56 2.44 -9.99
N LEU A 12 1.38 1.40 -9.16
CA LEU A 12 0.75 0.14 -9.54
C LEU A 12 -0.72 0.15 -9.11
N PHE A 13 -1.63 0.21 -10.09
CA PHE A 13 -3.07 0.23 -9.86
C PHE A 13 -3.73 -1.14 -10.07
N TYR A 14 -4.72 -1.45 -9.24
CA TYR A 14 -5.76 -2.42 -9.52
C TYR A 14 -7.03 -1.70 -9.97
N SER A 15 -7.60 -2.13 -11.10
CA SER A 15 -8.82 -1.54 -11.65
C SER A 15 -9.99 -2.52 -11.52
N SER A 16 -11.08 -2.06 -10.92
CA SER A 16 -12.37 -2.78 -10.87
C SER A 16 -13.49 -1.77 -10.95
N ASP A 17 -14.49 -2.03 -11.79
CA ASP A 17 -15.72 -1.22 -11.90
C ASP A 17 -15.46 0.29 -12.14
N GLY A 18 -14.40 0.60 -12.91
CA GLY A 18 -13.99 1.98 -13.21
C GLY A 18 -13.25 2.69 -12.07
N ILE A 19 -13.01 2.02 -10.94
CA ILE A 19 -12.24 2.53 -9.81
C ILE A 19 -10.80 2.02 -9.91
N PHE A 20 -9.85 2.94 -9.81
CA PHE A 20 -8.41 2.62 -9.75
C PHE A 20 -7.93 2.69 -8.30
N THR A 21 -7.57 1.54 -7.74
CA THR A 21 -7.03 1.43 -6.38
C THR A 21 -5.51 1.30 -6.45
N LEU A 22 -4.79 2.20 -5.78
CA LEU A 22 -3.33 2.16 -5.69
C LEU A 22 -2.89 1.02 -4.75
N LEU A 23 -2.13 0.06 -5.27
CA LEU A 23 -1.62 -1.09 -4.50
C LEU A 23 -0.14 -0.99 -4.19
N GLY A 24 0.65 -0.46 -5.12
CA GLY A 24 2.10 -0.42 -4.98
C GLY A 24 2.75 0.79 -5.61
N ILE A 25 3.99 1.06 -5.21
CA ILE A 25 4.86 2.06 -5.83
C ILE A 25 6.04 1.34 -6.46
N THR A 26 6.28 1.57 -7.75
CA THR A 26 7.41 0.97 -8.50
C THR A 26 8.72 1.35 -7.82
N SER A 27 9.55 0.35 -7.49
CA SER A 27 10.83 0.59 -6.81
C SER A 27 12.01 0.23 -7.71
N SER A 28 12.06 -1.02 -8.17
CA SER A 28 13.17 -1.51 -8.97
C SER A 28 12.73 -2.62 -9.89
N THR A 29 13.59 -2.94 -10.86
CA THR A 29 13.45 -4.07 -11.76
C THR A 29 14.77 -4.84 -11.75
N SER A 30 14.70 -6.16 -11.85
CA SER A 30 15.90 -7.00 -11.97
C SER A 30 16.60 -6.85 -13.32
N ASP A 31 15.91 -6.30 -14.32
CA ASP A 31 16.41 -6.19 -15.69
C ASP A 31 16.91 -4.78 -16.01
N ALA A 32 18.12 -4.69 -16.58
CA ALA A 32 18.57 -3.48 -17.23
C ALA A 32 17.75 -3.23 -18.52
N CYS A 33 17.39 -1.96 -18.79
CA CYS A 33 16.63 -1.50 -19.97
C CYS A 33 17.23 -1.95 -21.32
N THR A 34 17.13 -3.23 -21.64
CA THR A 34 17.72 -3.86 -22.81
C THR A 34 16.68 -4.77 -23.44
N LYS A 35 16.52 -4.66 -24.76
CA LYS A 35 15.40 -5.24 -25.53
C LYS A 35 15.25 -6.77 -25.46
N SER A 36 16.17 -7.48 -24.80
CA SER A 36 16.24 -8.94 -24.79
C SER A 36 15.85 -9.62 -23.47
N SER A 37 15.44 -8.87 -22.44
CA SER A 37 15.17 -9.46 -21.14
C SER A 37 13.72 -9.97 -21.04
N THR A 38 13.51 -11.20 -21.52
CA THR A 38 12.26 -11.95 -21.32
C THR A 38 12.31 -12.66 -19.97
N GLY A 39 12.21 -11.93 -18.86
CA GLY A 39 12.27 -12.56 -17.53
C GLY A 39 12.36 -11.67 -16.30
N GLY A 40 12.43 -10.35 -16.45
CA GLY A 40 12.61 -9.46 -15.31
C GLY A 40 11.48 -9.48 -14.30
N GLU A 41 11.87 -9.53 -13.03
CA GLU A 41 10.98 -9.28 -11.91
C GLU A 41 10.93 -7.76 -11.65
N SER A 42 9.73 -7.24 -11.46
CA SER A 42 9.51 -5.87 -11.01
C SER A 42 9.10 -5.88 -9.55
N TYR A 43 9.76 -5.05 -8.75
CA TYR A 43 9.53 -4.94 -7.33
C TYR A 43 8.79 -3.65 -7.01
N PHE A 44 7.83 -3.76 -6.09
CA PHE A 44 6.96 -2.68 -5.68
C PHE A 44 6.95 -2.56 -4.16
N ILE A 45 6.91 -1.34 -3.65
CA ILE A 45 6.59 -1.08 -2.25
C ILE A 45 5.08 -1.25 -2.07
N ASP A 46 4.67 -2.10 -1.13
CA ASP A 46 3.25 -2.28 -0.78
C ASP A 46 2.73 -1.05 -0.04
N VAL A 47 1.76 -0.36 -0.63
CA VAL A 47 1.15 0.84 -0.03
C VAL A 47 0.44 0.50 1.28
N ARG A 48 -0.12 -0.70 1.40
CA ARG A 48 -0.87 -1.13 2.60
C ARG A 48 0.02 -1.25 3.83
N ALA A 49 1.30 -1.59 3.62
CA ALA A 49 2.28 -1.67 4.70
C ALA A 49 2.72 -0.29 5.22
N ASN A 50 2.43 0.79 4.48
CA ASN A 50 2.86 2.14 4.78
C ASN A 50 1.68 3.09 5.08
N LEU A 51 0.47 2.57 5.27
CA LEU A 51 -0.72 3.41 5.50
C LEU A 51 -0.59 4.27 6.75
N ASP A 52 0.00 3.76 7.84
CA ASP A 52 0.20 4.54 9.07
C ASP A 52 1.06 5.80 8.78
N TRP A 53 2.22 5.61 8.15
CA TRP A 53 3.09 6.73 7.75
C TRP A 53 2.40 7.70 6.78
N ILE A 54 1.68 7.20 5.78
CA ILE A 54 0.93 8.05 4.85
C ILE A 54 -0.11 8.88 5.60
N CYS A 55 -0.85 8.28 6.55
CA CYS A 55 -1.85 8.99 7.34
C CYS A 55 -1.21 10.11 8.17
N ASP A 56 -0.07 9.83 8.80
CA ASP A 56 0.66 10.78 9.65
C ASP A 56 1.16 11.99 8.82
N GLU A 57 1.72 11.74 7.64
CA GLU A 57 2.27 12.80 6.78
C GLU A 57 1.20 13.64 6.08
N THR A 58 0.09 13.02 5.66
CA THR A 58 -0.96 13.73 4.90
C THR A 58 -2.07 14.27 5.79
N GLY A 59 -2.06 13.94 7.10
CA GLY A 59 -3.13 14.27 8.03
C GLY A 59 -4.47 13.60 7.68
N THR A 60 -4.46 12.54 6.85
CA THR A 60 -5.67 11.78 6.52
C THR A 60 -5.77 10.61 7.47
N ASP A 61 -6.53 10.77 8.54
CA ASP A 61 -6.77 9.68 9.46
C ASP A 61 -7.78 8.69 8.84
N PHE A 62 -7.30 7.51 8.41
CA PHE A 62 -8.14 6.42 7.87
C PHE A 62 -9.26 6.02 8.84
N PHE A 63 -9.10 6.31 10.14
CA PHE A 63 -10.09 6.04 11.16
C PHE A 63 -11.36 6.87 10.97
N TYR A 64 -11.32 8.07 10.37
CA TYR A 64 -12.52 8.88 10.13
C TYR A 64 -13.45 8.29 9.07
N LYS A 65 -12.97 7.39 8.21
CA LYS A 65 -13.83 6.66 7.26
C LYS A 65 -14.35 5.33 7.84
N PHE A 66 -13.75 4.85 8.94
CA PHE A 66 -14.17 3.65 9.67
C PHE A 66 -15.11 3.96 10.86
N THR A 67 -15.11 5.18 11.39
CA THR A 67 -16.11 5.63 12.39
C THR A 67 -17.51 5.81 11.78
N SER A 68 -17.64 5.88 10.45
CA SER A 68 -18.94 5.77 9.77
C SER A 68 -19.39 4.33 9.51
N LEU A 69 -18.58 3.32 9.87
CA LEU A 69 -18.96 1.92 9.74
C LEU A 69 -19.75 1.44 10.97
N PRO A 70 -20.69 0.49 10.80
CA PRO A 70 -21.49 -0.05 11.88
C PRO A 70 -20.62 -0.61 13.02
N GLY A 71 -21.08 -0.42 14.27
CA GLY A 71 -20.30 -0.52 15.51
C GLY A 71 -19.48 -1.80 15.75
N VAL A 72 -19.73 -2.88 15.00
CA VAL A 72 -18.97 -4.14 15.06
C VAL A 72 -17.50 -3.96 14.66
N MET A 73 -17.18 -2.98 13.80
CA MET A 73 -15.80 -2.74 13.36
C MET A 73 -14.98 -1.94 14.38
N LEU A 74 -15.61 -1.05 15.16
CA LEU A 74 -14.97 -0.27 16.22
C LEU A 74 -14.45 -1.18 17.35
N GLU A 75 -15.22 -2.20 17.73
CA GLU A 75 -14.83 -3.18 18.74
C GLU A 75 -13.56 -3.94 18.34
N ARG A 76 -13.41 -4.30 17.06
CA ARG A 76 -12.22 -4.99 16.55
C ARG A 76 -10.99 -4.11 16.57
N ILE A 77 -11.15 -2.81 16.36
CA ILE A 77 -10.08 -1.82 16.40
C ILE A 77 -9.59 -1.59 17.83
N GLN A 78 -10.50 -1.41 18.79
CA GLN A 78 -10.14 -1.26 20.20
C GLN A 78 -9.43 -2.50 20.74
N LYS A 79 -9.87 -3.69 20.32
CA LYS A 79 -9.20 -4.95 20.66
C LYS A 79 -7.78 -5.02 20.11
N LYS A 80 -7.54 -4.57 18.87
CA LYS A 80 -6.19 -4.49 18.29
C LYS A 80 -5.29 -3.46 19.00
N ARG A 81 -5.83 -2.31 19.43
CA ARG A 81 -5.07 -1.32 20.24
C ARG A 81 -4.64 -1.88 21.59
N LYS A 82 -5.56 -2.50 22.34
CA LYS A 82 -5.21 -3.18 23.60
C LYS A 82 -4.16 -4.26 23.40
N GLN A 83 -4.25 -5.01 22.30
CA GLN A 83 -3.30 -6.07 22.01
C GLN A 83 -1.92 -5.52 21.61
N LYS A 84 -1.84 -4.35 20.98
CA LYS A 84 -0.59 -3.65 20.69
C LYS A 84 0.05 -3.13 21.99
N GLU A 85 -0.74 -2.59 22.91
CA GLU A 85 -0.28 -2.11 24.23
C GLU A 85 0.23 -3.24 25.14
N THR A 86 -0.35 -4.44 25.06
CA THR A 86 0.09 -5.59 25.86
C THR A 86 1.31 -6.33 25.30
N ASN A 87 1.74 -6.01 24.06
CA ASN A 87 2.87 -6.67 23.39
C ASN A 87 4.09 -5.75 23.24
N VAL A 88 4.11 -4.61 23.93
CA VAL A 88 5.32 -3.79 24.10
C VAL A 88 6.15 -4.41 25.23
N PRO A 89 7.41 -4.82 24.99
CA PRO A 89 8.31 -5.31 26.05
C PRO A 89 8.62 -4.25 27.11
#